data_AF-A0A437M5H1-F1
#
_entry.id   AF-A0A437M5H1-F1
#
_cell.length_a   1.000
_cell.length_b   1.000
_cell.length_c   1.000
_cell.angle_alpha   90.00
_cell.angle_beta   90.00
_cell.angle_gamma   90.00
#
_symmetry.space_group_name_H-M   'P 1'
#
loop_
_entity.id
_entity.type
_entity.pdbx_description
1 polymer ?
#
loop_
_entity_poly.entity_id
_entity_poly.type
_entity_poly.pdbx_seq_one_letter_code
_entity_poly.pdbx_strand_id
1 'polypeptide(L)'
;MIQDLLRDAAAAEQFSIDPAPVFERYAVTSGEAAMLEAGTIEAMTDLGVHPNLQMKYLRLRKGKATAQAGPLDVYLDRLLER
;
A
#
# COMPACT_ATOMS: atom_id res chain seq x y z
N MET A 1 8.01 -3.43 -8.31
CA MET A 1 7.78 -2.59 -7.12
C MET A 1 6.55 -3.00 -6.31
N ILE A 2 5.31 -2.59 -6.65
CA ILE A 2 4.12 -2.82 -5.78
C ILE A 2 3.93 -4.30 -5.45
N GLN A 3 4.06 -5.18 -6.44
CA GLN A 3 3.91 -6.62 -6.25
C GLN A 3 5.01 -7.22 -5.36
N ASP A 4 6.21 -6.66 -5.40
CA ASP A 4 7.34 -7.12 -4.58
C ASP A 4 7.16 -6.68 -3.13
N LEU A 5 6.70 -5.45 -2.90
CA LEU A 5 6.33 -4.96 -1.57
C LEU A 5 5.23 -5.85 -0.95
N LEU A 6 4.30 -6.38 -1.75
CA LEU A 6 3.27 -7.28 -1.23
C LEU A 6 3.81 -8.66 -0.80
N ARG A 7 5.02 -9.02 -1.20
CA ARG A 7 5.67 -10.29 -0.84
C ARG A 7 6.65 -10.14 0.31
N ASP A 8 7.10 -8.92 0.59
CA ASP A 8 8.08 -8.61 1.64
C ASP A 8 7.45 -7.67 2.67
N ALA A 9 7.05 -8.24 3.81
CA ALA A 9 6.38 -7.50 4.88
C ALA A 9 7.27 -6.42 5.51
N ALA A 10 8.58 -6.65 5.61
CA ALA A 10 9.50 -5.67 6.17
C ALA A 10 9.70 -4.49 5.22
N ALA A 11 9.83 -4.77 3.92
CA ALA A 11 9.89 -3.73 2.90
C ALA A 11 8.57 -2.94 2.80
N ALA A 12 7.42 -3.59 2.94
CA ALA A 12 6.12 -2.93 2.98
C ALA A 12 5.96 -1.99 4.20
N GLU A 13 6.42 -2.43 5.37
CA GLU A 13 6.39 -1.62 6.58
C GLU A 13 7.30 -0.40 6.45
N GLN A 14 8.55 -0.60 5.99
CA GLN A 14 9.46 0.50 5.68
C GLN A 14 8.85 1.47 4.68
N PHE A 15 8.26 0.95 3.59
CA PHE A 15 7.62 1.76 2.55
C PHE A 15 6.47 2.65 3.08
N SER A 16 5.75 2.16 4.09
CA SER A 16 4.66 2.93 4.71
C SER A 16 5.16 4.11 5.56
N ILE A 17 6.38 4.01 6.09
CA ILE A 17 7.02 5.05 6.91
C ILE A 17 7.79 6.02 6.03
N ASP A 18 8.68 5.48 5.18
CA ASP A 18 9.54 6.22 4.26
C ASP A 18 9.62 5.48 2.90
N PRO A 19 8.94 6.00 1.87
CA PRO A 19 8.94 5.37 0.55
C PRO A 19 10.20 5.66 -0.28
N ALA A 20 11.01 6.66 0.09
CA ALA A 20 12.09 7.16 -0.76
C ALA A 20 13.16 6.08 -1.08
N PRO A 21 13.63 5.26 -0.12
CA PRO A 21 14.59 4.18 -0.40
C PRO A 21 14.04 3.12 -1.35
N VAL A 22 12.72 2.90 -1.35
CA VAL A 22 12.07 1.96 -2.27
C VAL A 22 11.99 2.55 -3.67
N PHE A 23 11.62 3.82 -3.80
CA PHE A 23 11.62 4.51 -5.08
C PHE A 23 13.00 4.50 -5.74
N GLU A 24 14.06 4.78 -4.96
CA GLU A 24 15.45 4.67 -5.43
C GLU A 24 15.79 3.26 -5.91
N ARG A 25 15.47 2.23 -5.11
CA ARG A 25 15.72 0.82 -5.47
C ARG A 25 15.08 0.41 -6.79
N TYR A 26 13.89 0.92 -7.09
CA TYR A 26 13.17 0.61 -8.33
C TYR A 26 13.39 1.64 -9.44
N ALA A 27 14.34 2.57 -9.27
CA ALA A 27 14.64 3.63 -10.21
C ALA A 27 13.39 4.45 -10.63
N VAL A 28 12.47 4.64 -9.68
CA VAL A 28 11.30 5.51 -9.87
C VAL A 28 11.80 6.94 -9.99
N THR A 29 11.45 7.59 -11.10
CA THR A 29 11.88 8.97 -11.35
C THR A 29 11.20 9.93 -10.37
N SER A 30 11.76 11.14 -10.23
CA SER A 30 11.18 12.16 -9.35
C SER A 30 9.74 12.53 -9.73
N GLY A 31 9.41 12.54 -11.03
CA GLY A 31 8.04 12.80 -11.51
C GLY A 31 7.07 11.68 -11.14
N GLU A 32 7.47 10.42 -11.36
CA GLU A 32 6.64 9.26 -11.00
C GLU A 32 6.47 9.15 -9.49
N ALA A 33 7.53 9.42 -8.72
CA ALA A 33 7.49 9.45 -7.27
C ALA A 33 6.48 10.50 -6.76
N ALA A 34 6.48 11.71 -7.32
CA ALA A 34 5.52 12.75 -6.95
C ALA A 34 4.06 12.32 -7.24
N MET A 35 3.81 11.63 -8.35
CA MET A 35 2.50 11.08 -8.69
C MET A 35 2.07 9.95 -7.76
N LEU A 36 3.00 9.07 -7.39
CA LEU A 36 2.78 8.00 -6.42
C LEU A 36 2.58 8.54 -4.99
N GLU A 37 3.26 9.63 -4.63
CA GLU A 37 3.11 10.31 -3.34
C GLU A 37 1.78 11.04 -3.22
N ALA A 38 1.30 11.67 -4.30
CA ALA A 38 -0.03 12.26 -4.37
C ALA A 38 -1.13 11.23 -4.05
N GLY A 39 -0.89 9.96 -4.38
CA GLY A 39 -1.71 8.83 -3.91
C GLY A 39 -3.14 8.85 -4.45
N THR A 40 -3.41 9.52 -5.55
CA THR A 40 -4.72 9.54 -6.21
C THR A 40 -4.84 8.42 -7.25
N ILE A 41 -6.06 7.99 -7.52
CA ILE A 41 -6.34 6.96 -8.54
C ILE A 41 -5.97 7.48 -9.93
N GLU A 42 -6.25 8.74 -10.19
CA GLU A 42 -5.95 9.43 -11.44
C GLU A 42 -4.44 9.44 -11.71
N ALA A 43 -3.63 9.86 -10.74
CA ALA A 43 -2.17 9.88 -10.89
C ALA A 43 -1.60 8.48 -11.13
N MET A 44 -2.10 7.46 -10.42
CA MET A 44 -1.67 6.08 -10.67
C MET A 44 -2.16 5.53 -12.03
N THR A 45 -3.30 6.00 -12.53
CA THR A 45 -3.81 5.63 -13.86
C THR A 45 -2.95 6.21 -14.96
N ASP A 46 -2.54 7.48 -14.82
CA ASP A 46 -1.63 8.15 -15.75
C ASP A 46 -0.24 7.48 -15.79
N LEU A 47 0.21 6.90 -14.67
CA LEU A 47 1.40 6.05 -14.58
C LEU A 47 1.23 4.64 -15.17
N GLY A 48 0.04 4.29 -15.65
CA GLY A 48 -0.27 2.96 -16.18
C GLY A 48 -0.35 1.87 -15.11
N VAL A 49 -0.53 2.22 -13.83
CA VAL A 49 -0.69 1.24 -12.75
C VAL A 49 -2.06 0.57 -12.88
N HIS A 50 -2.07 -0.76 -12.98
CA HIS A 50 -3.31 -1.53 -13.10
C HIS A 50 -4.25 -1.32 -11.89
N PRO A 51 -5.59 -1.22 -12.06
CA PRO A 51 -6.54 -0.95 -10.97
C PRO A 51 -6.38 -1.83 -9.71
N ASN A 52 -6.18 -3.13 -9.89
CA ASN A 52 -5.88 -4.05 -8.77
C ASN A 52 -4.65 -3.63 -7.94
N LEU A 53 -3.60 -3.13 -8.60
CA LEU A 53 -2.37 -2.67 -7.95
C LEU A 53 -2.54 -1.30 -7.29
N GLN A 54 -3.38 -0.43 -7.85
CA GLN A 54 -3.71 0.87 -7.24
C GLN A 54 -4.30 0.67 -5.85
N MET A 55 -5.29 -0.21 -5.71
CA MET A 55 -5.91 -0.50 -4.40
C MET A 55 -4.90 -1.07 -3.40
N LYS A 56 -3.98 -1.92 -3.87
CA LYS A 56 -2.93 -2.51 -3.03
C LYS A 56 -1.88 -1.47 -2.62
N TYR A 57 -1.53 -0.56 -3.51
CA TYR A 57 -0.64 0.57 -3.23
C TYR A 57 -1.23 1.49 -2.15
N LEU A 58 -2.51 1.84 -2.26
CA LEU A 58 -3.18 2.66 -1.24
C LEU A 58 -3.20 1.98 0.13
N ARG A 59 -3.34 0.65 0.17
CA ARG A 59 -3.24 -0.11 1.43
C ARG A 59 -1.83 -0.08 2.01
N LEU A 60 -0.80 -0.21 1.17
CA LEU A 60 0.60 -0.09 1.60
C LEU A 60 0.90 1.31 2.17
N ARG A 61 0.40 2.37 1.53
CA ARG A 61 0.61 3.77 1.96
C ARG A 61 -0.12 4.15 3.24
N LYS A 62 -1.26 3.55 3.52
CA LYS A 62 -1.97 3.73 4.81
C LYS A 62 -1.24 3.05 5.98
N GLY A 63 -0.20 2.27 5.70
CA GLY A 63 0.46 1.40 6.66
C GLY A 63 -0.46 0.29 7.15
N LYS A 64 0.04 -0.54 8.07
CA LYS A 64 -0.87 -1.25 8.96
C LYS A 64 -1.57 -0.16 9.77
N ALA A 65 -2.76 0.24 9.37
CA ALA A 65 -3.70 0.82 10.31
C ALA A 65 -3.60 -0.09 11.55
N THR A 66 -3.22 0.47 12.68
CA THR A 66 -3.38 -0.22 13.96
C THR A 66 -4.77 -0.83 13.88
N ALA A 67 -4.84 -2.16 13.96
CA ALA A 67 -6.09 -2.88 13.84
C ALA A 67 -6.93 -2.49 15.07
N GLN A 68 -7.56 -1.32 15.03
CA GLN A 68 -8.75 -1.08 15.81
C GLN A 68 -9.76 -2.05 15.21
N ALA A 69 -10.15 -3.03 16.04
CA ALA A 69 -11.10 -4.06 15.68
C ALA A 69 -12.25 -3.42 14.90
N GLY A 70 -12.28 -3.71 13.60
CA GLY A 70 -13.32 -3.21 12.73
C GLY A 70 -14.61 -3.99 12.99
N PRO A 71 -15.75 -3.52 12.47
CA PRO A 71 -17.01 -4.25 12.54
C PRO A 71 -16.90 -5.71 12.03
N LEU A 72 -15.98 -5.96 11.10
CA LEU A 72 -15.71 -7.29 10.56
C LEU A 72 -14.95 -8.18 11.54
N ASP A 73 -13.96 -7.64 12.27
CA ASP A 73 -13.19 -8.40 13.26
C ASP A 73 -14.10 -8.81 14.43
N VAL A 74 -14.94 -7.89 14.90
CA VAL A 74 -15.98 -8.15 15.92
C VAL A 74 -16.99 -9.21 15.46
N TYR A 75 -17.30 -9.24 14.16
CA TYR A 75 -18.19 -10.25 13.59
C TYR A 75 -17.52 -11.63 13.53
N LEU A 76 -16.24 -11.70 13.18
CA LEU A 76 -15.48 -12.95 13.10
C LEU A 76 -15.27 -13.58 14.48
N ASP A 77 -14.97 -12.78 15.51
CA ASP A 77 -14.84 -13.27 16.89
C ASP A 77 -16.13 -13.97 17.35
N ARG A 78 -17.30 -13.36 17.10
CA ARG A 78 -18.60 -13.95 17.44
C ARG A 78 -18.91 -15.25 16.70
N LEU A 79 -18.32 -15.44 15.52
CA LEU A 79 -18.56 -16.61 14.68
C LEU A 79 -17.70 -17.80 15.13
N LEU A 80 -16.49 -17.55 15.65
CA LEU A 80 -15.50 -18.55 16.05
C LEU A 80 -15.61 -19.00 17.51
N GLU A 81 -16.33 -18.27 18.36
CA GLU A 81 -16.65 -18.65 19.76
C GLU A 81 -17.83 -19.66 19.89
N ARG A 82 -18.25 -20.30 18.79
CA ARG A 82 -19.29 -21.35 18.76
C ARG A 82 -18.71 -22.72 18.42
#